data_AF-A0A2N6FHZ9-F1
#
_entry.id   AF-A0A2N6FHZ9-F1
#
_cell.length_a   1.000
_cell.length_b   1.000
_cell.length_c   1.000
_cell.angle_alpha   90.00
_cell.angle_beta   90.00
_cell.angle_gamma   90.00
#
_symmetry.space_group_name_H-M   'P 1'
#
loop_
_entity.id
_entity.type
_entity.pdbx_description
1 polymer ?
#
loop_
_entity_poly.entity_id
_entity_poly.type
_entity_poly.pdbx_seq_one_letter_code
_entity_poly.pdbx_strand_id
1 'polypeptide(L)'
;MRTSYIHYVRRRIIDVQNSDDETARFSEEQFGSAGFERPVFHKTFATSGPTARVKEGDIIWIISRLTRGRQSLPVSLDARIIVEKVEKVIKDGRCEGHRFIAGKKSRWFPLCNAETTLRLLETANGKGEVTKLWPATIQKIGTVTQQMRQLQSDHPLRELEQSIVKDGYDFVSYRQCDGTASAFDYVQSRLTSGGIVWWDRWSLPRRLAERREEVSTEALDGRITSAIQDAKRVQGIWSPRYEDVKSYSMLEL
;
A
#
# COMPACT_ATOMS: atom_id res chain seq x y z
N MET A 1 -16.55 -1.90 -21.38
CA MET A 1 -16.95 -2.09 -19.96
C MET A 1 -15.68 -2.09 -19.14
N ARG A 2 -15.60 -1.30 -18.07
CA ARG A 2 -14.40 -1.20 -17.22
C ARG A 2 -14.29 -2.46 -16.35
N THR A 3 -13.13 -3.10 -16.35
CA THR A 3 -12.86 -4.29 -15.53
C THR A 3 -12.04 -3.90 -14.32
N SER A 4 -12.26 -4.61 -13.20
CA SER A 4 -11.51 -4.38 -11.96
C SER A 4 -10.70 -5.62 -11.58
N TYR A 5 -9.50 -5.38 -11.08
CA TYR A 5 -8.52 -6.36 -10.70
C TYR A 5 -8.05 -6.09 -9.27
N ILE A 6 -7.58 -7.11 -8.58
CA ILE A 6 -6.96 -6.98 -7.26
C ILE A 6 -5.61 -7.66 -7.24
N HIS A 7 -4.64 -7.03 -6.59
CA HIS A 7 -3.29 -7.55 -6.47
C HIS A 7 -2.74 -7.31 -5.06
N TYR A 8 -2.15 -8.36 -4.49
CA TYR A 8 -1.53 -8.28 -3.17
C TYR A 8 -0.05 -8.00 -3.29
N VAL A 9 0.40 -6.97 -2.57
CA VAL A 9 1.80 -6.60 -2.44
C VAL A 9 2.27 -6.97 -1.05
N ARG A 10 3.28 -7.82 -0.97
CA ARG A 10 3.93 -8.14 0.30
C ARG A 10 4.69 -6.91 0.81
N ARG A 11 4.48 -6.55 2.07
CA ARG A 11 5.17 -5.45 2.74
C ARG A 11 5.80 -5.91 4.05
N ARG A 12 7.02 -5.47 4.33
CA ARG A 12 7.73 -5.81 5.57
C ARG A 12 8.31 -4.56 6.21
N ILE A 13 8.15 -4.45 7.53
CA ILE A 13 8.80 -3.42 8.32
C ILE A 13 10.20 -3.93 8.62
N ILE A 14 11.20 -3.23 8.07
CA ILE A 14 12.61 -3.52 8.28
C ILE A 14 13.13 -2.45 9.24
N ASP A 15 13.61 -2.87 10.41
CA ASP A 15 14.34 -1.98 11.30
C ASP A 15 15.65 -1.59 10.58
N VAL A 16 15.94 -0.29 10.48
CA VAL A 16 16.85 0.39 9.51
C VAL A 16 18.29 -0.16 9.46
N GLN A 17 18.68 -1.09 10.33
CA GLN A 17 20.04 -1.58 10.50
C GLN A 17 20.50 -2.69 9.56
N ASN A 18 19.63 -3.37 8.80
CA ASN A 18 20.06 -4.41 7.86
C ASN A 18 19.22 -4.37 6.58
N SER A 19 19.75 -3.85 5.48
CA SER A 19 19.14 -3.98 4.15
C SER A 19 20.06 -4.73 3.20
N ASP A 20 19.67 -5.95 2.86
CA ASP A 20 20.30 -6.77 1.82
C ASP A 20 20.02 -6.23 0.41
N ASP A 21 20.98 -6.47 -0.49
CA ASP A 21 21.10 -6.03 -1.90
C ASP A 21 19.93 -6.37 -2.87
N GLU A 22 18.95 -7.20 -2.47
CA GLU A 22 17.89 -7.64 -3.40
C GLU A 22 16.91 -6.51 -3.82
N THR A 23 16.91 -5.37 -3.12
CA THR A 23 16.05 -4.22 -3.47
C THR A 23 16.49 -3.46 -4.72
N ALA A 24 17.75 -3.61 -5.15
CA ALA A 24 18.31 -2.90 -6.32
C ALA A 24 17.66 -3.30 -7.65
N ARG A 25 17.07 -4.50 -7.77
CA ARG A 25 16.38 -4.93 -9.01
C ARG A 25 15.10 -4.16 -9.32
N PHE A 26 14.66 -3.29 -8.42
CA PHE A 26 13.40 -2.58 -8.53
C PHE A 26 13.52 -1.07 -8.50
N SER A 27 14.72 -0.51 -8.26
CA SER A 27 14.94 0.92 -8.27
C SER A 27 14.90 1.44 -9.70
N GLU A 28 13.97 2.36 -9.96
CA GLU A 28 13.93 3.16 -11.18
C GLU A 28 14.06 4.62 -10.80
N GLU A 29 15.00 5.33 -11.43
CA GLU A 29 15.16 6.78 -11.26
C GLU A 29 13.86 7.51 -11.60
N GLN A 30 13.43 8.39 -10.69
CA GLN A 30 12.23 9.19 -10.85
C GLN A 30 12.48 10.61 -10.34
N PHE A 31 11.63 11.55 -10.79
CA PHE A 31 11.58 12.87 -10.18
C PHE A 31 11.36 12.73 -8.67
N GLY A 32 12.08 13.55 -7.88
CA GLY A 32 12.16 13.39 -6.42
C GLY A 32 10.83 13.42 -5.66
N SER A 33 9.74 13.92 -6.27
CA SER A 33 8.39 13.95 -5.69
C SER A 33 7.40 12.94 -6.32
N ALA A 34 7.84 12.14 -7.29
CA ALA A 34 6.96 11.23 -7.99
C ALA A 34 6.36 10.18 -7.05
N GLY A 35 5.03 10.09 -7.01
CA GLY A 35 4.32 9.01 -6.30
C GLY A 35 3.87 9.32 -4.89
N PHE A 36 4.14 10.50 -4.33
CA PHE A 36 3.65 10.89 -3.00
C PHE A 36 2.16 11.20 -2.98
N GLU A 37 1.70 12.06 -3.90
CA GLU A 37 0.29 12.49 -3.94
C GLU A 37 -0.65 11.38 -4.44
N ARG A 38 -0.20 10.63 -5.45
CA ARG A 38 -0.96 9.56 -6.09
C ARG A 38 -0.03 8.49 -6.65
N PRO A 39 -0.54 7.27 -6.90
CA PRO A 39 0.20 6.28 -7.66
C PRO A 39 0.59 6.83 -9.04
N VAL A 40 1.82 6.57 -9.46
CA VAL A 40 2.31 6.91 -10.82
C VAL A 40 2.25 5.69 -11.72
N PHE A 41 2.58 4.51 -11.20
CA PHE A 41 2.40 3.24 -11.90
C PHE A 41 2.36 2.06 -10.92
N HIS A 42 1.94 0.90 -11.42
CA HIS A 42 2.13 -0.39 -10.78
C HIS A 42 2.86 -1.35 -11.72
N LYS A 43 3.87 -2.05 -11.21
CA LYS A 43 4.72 -2.97 -11.99
C LYS A 43 4.58 -4.39 -11.47
N THR A 44 4.55 -5.35 -12.39
CA THR A 44 4.52 -6.78 -12.07
C THR A 44 5.29 -7.57 -13.12
N PHE A 45 5.90 -8.68 -12.71
CA PHE A 45 6.61 -9.60 -13.59
C PHE A 45 5.71 -10.73 -14.13
N ALA A 46 4.43 -10.74 -13.75
CA ALA A 46 3.48 -11.66 -14.34
C ALA A 46 3.24 -11.27 -15.81
N THR A 47 3.52 -12.21 -16.71
CA THR A 47 3.39 -12.03 -18.17
C THR A 47 2.11 -12.66 -18.72
N SER A 48 1.34 -13.35 -17.88
CA SER A 48 0.16 -14.13 -18.27
C SER A 48 -1.02 -13.92 -17.31
N GLY A 49 -2.14 -14.60 -17.57
CA GLY A 49 -3.31 -14.58 -16.69
C GLY A 49 -4.04 -13.23 -16.69
N PRO A 50 -4.72 -12.86 -15.58
CA PRO A 50 -5.42 -11.59 -15.45
C PRO A 50 -4.54 -10.38 -15.74
N THR A 51 -3.26 -10.41 -15.35
CA THR A 51 -2.28 -9.35 -15.58
C THR A 51 -2.16 -8.97 -17.05
N ALA A 52 -2.05 -9.97 -17.94
CA ALA A 52 -1.90 -9.74 -19.38
C ALA A 52 -3.18 -9.23 -20.05
N ARG A 53 -4.33 -9.29 -19.35
CA ARG A 53 -5.63 -8.85 -19.87
C ARG A 53 -6.01 -7.43 -19.44
N VAL A 54 -5.27 -6.83 -18.51
CA VAL A 54 -5.51 -5.45 -18.09
C VAL A 54 -5.37 -4.50 -19.28
N LYS A 55 -6.31 -3.57 -19.42
CA LYS A 55 -6.33 -2.55 -20.48
C LYS A 55 -6.43 -1.15 -19.90
N GLU A 56 -6.24 -0.17 -20.76
CA GLU A 56 -6.52 1.23 -20.44
C GLU A 56 -7.98 1.40 -20.01
N GLY A 57 -8.18 2.21 -18.98
CA GLY A 57 -9.46 2.43 -18.33
C GLY A 57 -9.83 1.42 -17.24
N ASP A 58 -9.15 0.27 -17.12
CA ASP A 58 -9.37 -0.70 -16.05
C ASP A 58 -8.89 -0.20 -14.68
N ILE A 59 -9.28 -0.90 -13.62
CA ILE A 59 -8.87 -0.58 -12.25
C ILE A 59 -8.06 -1.72 -11.64
N ILE A 60 -6.96 -1.39 -10.98
CA ILE A 60 -6.19 -2.29 -10.14
C ILE A 60 -6.27 -1.80 -8.70
N TRP A 61 -6.85 -2.61 -7.83
CA TRP A 61 -6.84 -2.42 -6.39
C TRP A 61 -5.61 -3.10 -5.80
N ILE A 62 -4.84 -2.34 -5.02
CA ILE A 62 -3.65 -2.84 -4.33
C ILE A 62 -4.01 -3.05 -2.88
N ILE A 63 -3.76 -4.25 -2.38
CA ILE A 63 -3.88 -4.60 -0.98
C ILE A 63 -2.53 -5.06 -0.45
N SER A 64 -2.31 -4.87 0.84
CA SER A 64 -1.09 -5.33 1.49
C SER A 64 -1.32 -5.78 2.91
N ARG A 65 -0.33 -6.48 3.46
CA ARG A 65 -0.24 -6.75 4.88
C ARG A 65 1.16 -6.39 5.34
N LEU A 66 1.26 -5.43 6.24
CA LEU A 66 2.52 -5.06 6.89
C LEU A 66 2.85 -6.09 7.98
N THR A 67 4.08 -6.60 7.94
CA THR A 67 4.59 -7.56 8.93
C THR A 67 5.85 -7.03 9.59
N ARG A 68 5.96 -7.23 10.92
CA ARG A 68 7.17 -6.97 11.71
C ARG A 68 7.55 -8.26 12.44
N GLY A 69 8.68 -8.87 12.09
CA GLY A 69 9.04 -10.19 12.62
C GLY A 69 7.94 -11.24 12.38
N ARG A 70 7.39 -11.79 13.46
CA ARG A 70 6.28 -12.77 13.41
C ARG A 70 4.88 -12.13 13.52
N GLN A 71 4.79 -10.83 13.82
CA GLN A 71 3.52 -10.11 13.94
C GLN A 71 3.08 -9.55 12.58
N SER A 72 1.77 -9.37 12.42
CA SER A 72 1.18 -8.75 11.24
C SER A 72 0.01 -7.84 11.59
N LEU A 73 -0.08 -6.72 10.89
CA LEU A 73 -1.29 -5.92 10.87
C LEU A 73 -2.41 -6.65 10.11
N PRO A 74 -3.68 -6.23 10.26
CA PRO A 74 -4.74 -6.62 9.34
C PRO A 74 -4.39 -6.29 7.88
N VAL A 75 -5.01 -6.98 6.93
CA VAL A 75 -4.86 -6.63 5.50
C VAL A 75 -5.47 -5.26 5.25
N SER A 76 -4.72 -4.37 4.59
CA SER A 76 -5.16 -3.03 4.22
C SER A 76 -5.40 -2.89 2.72
N LEU A 77 -6.30 -1.96 2.38
CA LEU A 77 -6.38 -1.39 1.05
C LEU A 77 -5.33 -0.28 0.93
N ASP A 78 -4.36 -0.44 0.05
CA ASP A 78 -3.24 0.50 -0.08
C ASP A 78 -3.49 1.51 -1.20
N ALA A 79 -4.06 1.06 -2.33
CA ALA A 79 -4.23 1.93 -3.48
C ALA A 79 -5.37 1.52 -4.41
N ARG A 80 -5.86 2.50 -5.17
CA ARG A 80 -6.67 2.32 -6.38
C ARG A 80 -5.93 2.94 -7.56
N ILE A 81 -5.63 2.12 -8.55
CA ILE A 81 -4.96 2.53 -9.78
C ILE A 81 -5.97 2.46 -10.91
N ILE A 82 -6.26 3.60 -11.53
CA ILE A 82 -6.99 3.66 -12.79
C ILE A 82 -5.94 3.59 -13.88
N VAL A 83 -5.95 2.55 -14.70
CA VAL A 83 -4.93 2.31 -15.71
C VAL A 83 -5.11 3.33 -16.83
N GLU A 84 -4.12 4.20 -17.02
CA GLU A 84 -4.08 5.16 -18.12
C GLU A 84 -3.40 4.56 -19.35
N LYS A 85 -2.31 3.81 -19.14
CA LYS A 85 -1.53 3.17 -20.20
C LYS A 85 -0.96 1.85 -19.70
N VAL A 86 -0.85 0.86 -20.59
CA VAL A 86 -0.17 -0.41 -20.33
C VAL A 86 1.12 -0.47 -21.14
N GLU A 87 2.24 -0.65 -20.46
CA GLU A 87 3.56 -0.80 -21.06
C GLU A 87 4.10 -2.20 -20.77
N LYS A 88 4.65 -2.85 -21.79
CA LYS A 88 5.35 -4.13 -21.62
C LYS A 88 6.79 -3.86 -21.24
N VAL A 89 7.27 -4.56 -20.22
CA VAL A 89 8.68 -4.55 -19.86
C VAL A 89 9.36 -5.61 -20.71
N ILE A 90 10.19 -5.19 -21.67
CA ILE A 90 10.90 -6.08 -22.58
C ILE A 90 12.38 -6.08 -22.22
N LYS A 91 12.95 -7.28 -22.05
CA LYS A 91 14.39 -7.49 -21.88
C LYS A 91 14.82 -8.64 -22.79
N ASP A 92 15.91 -8.45 -23.53
CA ASP A 92 16.44 -9.44 -24.48
C ASP A 92 15.37 -9.98 -25.46
N GLY A 93 14.48 -9.08 -25.92
CA GLY A 93 13.39 -9.40 -26.84
C GLY A 93 12.21 -10.18 -26.23
N ARG A 94 12.21 -10.45 -24.91
CA ARG A 94 11.14 -11.18 -24.20
C ARG A 94 10.38 -10.26 -23.26
N CYS A 95 9.06 -10.47 -23.18
CA CYS A 95 8.23 -9.80 -22.18
C CYS A 95 8.57 -10.37 -20.80
N GLU A 96 9.09 -9.54 -19.90
CA GLU A 96 9.38 -9.89 -18.50
C GLU A 96 8.32 -9.38 -17.53
N GLY A 97 7.37 -8.56 -17.99
CA GLY A 97 6.34 -8.02 -17.14
C GLY A 97 5.53 -6.89 -17.78
N HIS A 98 4.71 -6.28 -16.93
CA HIS A 98 3.84 -5.17 -17.31
C HIS A 98 4.03 -4.01 -16.33
N ARG A 99 3.98 -2.79 -16.87
CA ARG A 99 3.91 -1.54 -16.13
C ARG A 99 2.59 -0.87 -16.48
N PHE A 100 1.76 -0.65 -15.46
CA PHE A 100 0.46 -0.02 -15.58
C PHE A 100 0.59 1.43 -15.12
N ILE A 101 0.62 2.37 -16.06
CA ILE A 101 0.67 3.80 -15.76
C ILE A 101 -0.65 4.21 -15.13
N ALA A 102 -0.58 4.94 -14.02
CA ALA A 102 -1.72 5.34 -13.23
C ALA A 102 -2.25 6.71 -13.67
N GLY A 103 -3.54 6.77 -14.00
CA GLY A 103 -4.24 8.00 -14.34
C GLY A 103 -4.42 8.94 -13.15
N LYS A 104 -4.74 10.20 -13.44
CA LYS A 104 -4.86 11.31 -12.47
C LYS A 104 -5.82 11.05 -11.30
N LYS A 105 -6.84 10.21 -11.50
CA LYS A 105 -7.84 9.84 -10.48
C LYS A 105 -7.43 8.65 -9.61
N SER A 106 -6.21 8.12 -9.77
CA SER A 106 -5.65 7.08 -8.90
C SER A 106 -5.34 7.66 -7.51
N ARG A 107 -5.33 6.82 -6.48
CA ARG A 107 -5.22 7.28 -5.08
C ARG A 107 -4.51 6.26 -4.19
N TRP A 108 -3.75 6.78 -3.23
CA TRP A 108 -3.24 6.04 -2.06
C TRP A 108 -4.23 6.16 -0.91
N PHE A 109 -4.32 5.12 -0.08
CA PHE A 109 -5.17 5.10 1.11
C PHE A 109 -4.33 5.04 2.40
N PRO A 110 -4.80 5.65 3.50
CA PRO A 110 -4.31 5.32 4.83
C PRO A 110 -4.52 3.83 5.14
N LEU A 111 -3.81 3.32 6.15
CA LEU A 111 -4.01 1.96 6.61
C LEU A 111 -5.42 1.81 7.21
N CYS A 112 -6.12 0.76 6.78
CA CYS A 112 -7.43 0.38 7.28
C CYS A 112 -7.52 -1.15 7.37
N ASN A 113 -8.47 -1.68 8.15
CA ASN A 113 -8.75 -3.11 8.13
C ASN A 113 -9.73 -3.44 6.99
N ALA A 114 -9.24 -4.06 5.91
CA ALA A 114 -10.02 -4.45 4.75
C ALA A 114 -10.50 -5.91 4.79
N GLU A 115 -10.20 -6.68 5.85
CA GLU A 115 -10.41 -8.14 5.83
C GLU A 115 -11.86 -8.55 5.59
N THR A 116 -12.82 -7.87 6.23
CA THR A 116 -14.26 -8.13 6.01
C THR A 116 -14.66 -7.86 4.56
N THR A 117 -14.24 -6.72 4.00
CA THR A 117 -14.51 -6.36 2.60
C THR A 117 -13.94 -7.40 1.64
N LEU A 118 -12.71 -7.87 1.89
CA LEU A 118 -12.03 -8.84 1.02
C LEU A 118 -12.70 -10.21 1.04
N ARG A 119 -13.38 -10.59 2.13
CA ARG A 119 -14.17 -11.83 2.22
C ARG A 119 -15.48 -11.77 1.42
N LEU A 120 -16.00 -10.58 1.15
CA LEU A 120 -17.18 -10.39 0.30
C LEU A 120 -16.86 -10.55 -1.18
N LEU A 121 -15.61 -10.30 -1.58
CA LEU A 121 -15.21 -10.27 -2.99
C LEU A 121 -15.21 -11.65 -3.65
N GLU A 122 -15.51 -11.61 -4.94
CA GLU A 122 -15.49 -12.76 -5.84
C GLU A 122 -14.59 -12.47 -7.05
N THR A 123 -13.94 -13.52 -7.54
CA THR A 123 -13.03 -13.47 -8.68
C THR A 123 -13.46 -14.44 -9.75
N ALA A 124 -13.28 -14.03 -11.00
CA ALA A 124 -13.52 -14.87 -12.17
C ALA A 124 -12.18 -15.35 -12.75
N ASN A 125 -12.09 -16.64 -13.08
CA ASN A 125 -10.96 -17.18 -13.82
C ASN A 125 -11.12 -17.00 -15.34
N GLY A 126 -10.15 -17.46 -16.13
CA GLY A 126 -10.18 -17.35 -17.59
C GLY A 126 -11.31 -18.13 -18.27
N LYS A 127 -11.97 -19.05 -17.56
CA LYS A 127 -13.14 -19.83 -18.03
C LYS A 127 -14.47 -19.22 -17.58
N GLY A 128 -14.44 -18.12 -16.83
CA GLY A 128 -15.63 -17.48 -16.25
C GLY A 128 -16.12 -18.12 -14.95
N GLU A 129 -15.41 -19.11 -14.39
CA GLU A 129 -15.79 -19.70 -13.10
C GLU A 129 -15.55 -18.69 -11.99
N VAL A 130 -16.57 -18.51 -11.15
CA VAL A 130 -16.58 -17.54 -10.05
C VAL A 130 -16.22 -18.23 -8.74
N THR A 131 -15.28 -17.65 -7.99
CA THR A 131 -14.85 -18.15 -6.68
C THR A 131 -14.66 -16.99 -5.71
N LYS A 132 -14.88 -17.23 -4.41
CA LYS A 132 -14.55 -16.25 -3.37
C LYS A 132 -13.07 -15.90 -3.41
N LEU A 133 -12.74 -14.61 -3.33
CA LEU A 133 -11.36 -14.15 -3.28
C LEU A 133 -10.63 -14.73 -2.07
N TRP A 134 -11.26 -14.65 -0.89
CA TRP A 134 -10.69 -15.10 0.36
C TRP A 134 -11.67 -15.96 1.18
N PRO A 135 -11.78 -17.26 0.86
CA PRO A 135 -12.61 -18.20 1.60
C PRO A 135 -12.24 -18.27 3.09
N ALA A 136 -13.22 -18.51 3.96
CA ALA A 136 -13.00 -18.66 5.40
C ALA A 136 -12.01 -19.78 5.76
N THR A 137 -11.91 -20.81 4.90
CA THR A 137 -11.00 -21.95 5.05
C THR A 137 -9.53 -21.57 4.87
N ILE A 138 -9.22 -20.41 4.28
CA ILE A 138 -7.85 -19.97 4.02
C ILE A 138 -7.46 -18.88 5.02
N GLN A 139 -6.44 -19.15 5.84
CA GLN A 139 -6.00 -18.20 6.87
C GLN A 139 -5.13 -17.05 6.31
N LYS A 140 -4.37 -17.29 5.23
CA LYS A 140 -3.40 -16.32 4.70
C LYS A 140 -3.84 -15.82 3.33
N ILE A 141 -4.29 -14.56 3.25
CA ILE A 141 -4.69 -13.95 1.99
C ILE A 141 -3.56 -13.97 0.94
N GLY A 142 -2.31 -13.80 1.39
CA GLY A 142 -1.15 -13.78 0.50
C GLY A 142 -1.00 -15.07 -0.32
N THR A 143 -1.58 -16.19 0.11
CA THR A 143 -1.59 -17.45 -0.64
C THR A 143 -2.56 -17.41 -1.83
N VAL A 144 -3.72 -16.74 -1.69
CA VAL A 144 -4.75 -16.65 -2.74
C VAL A 144 -4.51 -15.49 -3.72
N THR A 145 -3.74 -14.49 -3.32
CA THR A 145 -3.46 -13.28 -4.11
C THR A 145 -1.99 -13.16 -4.55
N GLN A 146 -1.25 -14.27 -4.60
CA GLN A 146 0.14 -14.28 -5.12
C GLN A 146 0.22 -13.71 -6.55
N GLN A 147 -0.85 -13.87 -7.32
CA GLN A 147 -1.02 -13.28 -8.63
C GLN A 147 -2.25 -12.38 -8.66
N MET A 148 -2.26 -11.42 -9.57
CA MET A 148 -3.40 -10.55 -9.81
C MET A 148 -4.65 -11.38 -10.16
N ARG A 149 -5.80 -11.01 -9.60
CA ARG A 149 -7.09 -11.65 -9.84
C ARG A 149 -8.05 -10.66 -10.49
N GLN A 150 -8.90 -11.14 -11.38
CA GLN A 150 -9.99 -10.35 -11.96
C GLN A 150 -11.19 -10.44 -11.02
N LEU A 151 -11.69 -9.29 -10.57
CA LEU A 151 -12.87 -9.21 -9.73
C LEU A 151 -14.14 -9.35 -10.58
N GLN A 152 -15.16 -10.01 -10.03
CA GLN A 152 -16.49 -9.94 -10.62
C GLN A 152 -17.00 -8.49 -10.50
N SER A 153 -16.92 -7.94 -9.30
CA SER A 153 -17.36 -6.58 -8.95
C SER A 153 -16.38 -5.97 -7.95
N ASP A 154 -16.14 -4.66 -8.09
CA ASP A 154 -15.36 -3.87 -7.12
C ASP A 154 -16.24 -3.04 -6.17
N HIS A 155 -17.56 -3.25 -6.17
CA HIS A 155 -18.49 -2.49 -5.34
C HIS A 155 -18.10 -2.47 -3.85
N PRO A 156 -17.76 -3.62 -3.20
CA PRO A 156 -17.37 -3.60 -1.79
C PRO A 156 -16.10 -2.76 -1.52
N LEU A 157 -15.18 -2.70 -2.48
CA LEU A 157 -13.97 -1.88 -2.35
C LEU A 157 -14.26 -0.39 -2.54
N ARG A 158 -15.25 -0.04 -3.37
CA ARG A 158 -15.71 1.34 -3.53
C ARG A 158 -16.43 1.84 -2.28
N GLU A 159 -17.24 0.99 -1.66
CA GLU A 159 -17.88 1.32 -0.37
C GLU A 159 -16.83 1.54 0.71
N LEU A 160 -15.80 0.68 0.77
CA LEU A 160 -14.67 0.87 1.69
C LEU A 160 -13.88 2.16 1.38
N GLU A 161 -13.63 2.48 0.10
CA GLU A 161 -13.03 3.75 -0.27
C GLU A 161 -13.84 4.95 0.24
N GLN A 162 -15.18 4.90 0.09
CA GLN A 162 -16.06 5.97 0.56
C GLN A 162 -16.02 6.09 2.08
N SER A 163 -16.03 4.97 2.82
CA SER A 163 -15.91 5.00 4.27
C SER A 163 -14.57 5.57 4.71
N ILE A 164 -13.45 5.19 4.06
CA ILE A 164 -12.13 5.75 4.36
C ILE A 164 -12.10 7.27 4.20
N VAL A 165 -12.67 7.78 3.11
CA VAL A 165 -12.73 9.24 2.85
C VAL A 165 -13.61 9.95 3.88
N LYS A 166 -14.76 9.37 4.22
CA LYS A 166 -15.70 9.95 5.19
C LYS A 166 -15.16 9.93 6.62
N ASP A 167 -14.56 8.81 7.01
CA ASP A 167 -14.11 8.56 8.37
C ASP A 167 -12.72 9.11 8.65
N GLY A 168 -12.00 9.60 7.63
CA GLY A 168 -10.67 10.20 7.76
C GLY A 168 -9.68 9.27 8.48
N TYR A 169 -8.59 9.82 9.00
CA TYR A 169 -7.56 9.02 9.67
C TYR A 169 -6.94 9.74 10.86
N ASP A 170 -6.41 8.95 11.79
CA ASP A 170 -5.49 9.43 12.84
C ASP A 170 -4.05 9.34 12.28
N PHE A 171 -3.24 10.39 12.47
CA PHE A 171 -1.81 10.37 12.15
C PHE A 171 -1.00 9.82 13.33
N VAL A 172 -0.06 8.92 13.08
CA VAL A 172 0.80 8.32 14.12
C VAL A 172 2.20 8.88 14.01
N SER A 173 2.55 9.75 14.96
CA SER A 173 3.89 10.33 15.13
C SER A 173 4.69 9.49 16.11
N TYR A 174 5.89 9.06 15.72
CA TYR A 174 6.74 8.19 16.53
C TYR A 174 8.21 8.37 16.16
N ARG A 175 9.11 8.07 17.09
CA ARG A 175 10.54 8.09 16.80
C ARG A 175 10.97 6.76 16.19
N GLN A 176 11.57 6.79 15.01
CA GLN A 176 11.89 5.55 14.27
C GLN A 176 12.92 4.65 14.98
N CYS A 177 13.89 5.23 15.69
CA CYS A 177 14.97 4.45 16.32
C CYS A 177 14.53 3.59 17.50
N ASP A 178 13.45 3.95 18.20
CA ASP A 178 13.03 3.28 19.44
C ASP A 178 11.51 3.20 19.64
N GLY A 179 10.70 3.90 18.83
CA GLY A 179 9.24 3.90 18.90
C GLY A 179 8.55 3.00 17.87
N THR A 180 9.27 2.40 16.91
CA THR A 180 8.67 1.59 15.83
C THR A 180 7.83 0.42 16.35
N ALA A 181 8.29 -0.26 17.42
CA ALA A 181 7.57 -1.37 18.02
C ALA A 181 6.27 -0.91 18.69
N SER A 182 6.34 0.12 19.55
CA SER A 182 5.17 0.69 20.22
C SER A 182 4.16 1.26 19.21
N ALA A 183 4.64 1.89 18.14
CA ALA A 183 3.79 2.38 17.06
C ALA A 183 3.09 1.22 16.34
N PHE A 184 3.80 0.12 16.07
CA PHE A 184 3.19 -1.08 15.48
C PHE A 184 2.04 -1.61 16.32
N ASP A 185 2.24 -1.75 17.65
CA ASP A 185 1.21 -2.28 18.55
C ASP A 185 0.01 -1.34 18.64
N TYR A 186 0.24 -0.03 18.70
CA TYR A 186 -0.83 0.98 18.64
C TYR A 186 -1.62 0.87 17.33
N VAL A 187 -0.94 0.87 16.19
CA VAL A 187 -1.58 0.76 14.87
C VAL A 187 -2.38 -0.53 14.77
N GLN A 188 -1.83 -1.66 15.24
CA GLN A 188 -2.54 -2.94 15.24
C GLN A 188 -3.85 -2.87 16.04
N SER A 189 -3.80 -2.30 17.25
CA SER A 189 -4.98 -2.11 18.10
C SER A 189 -6.03 -1.22 17.45
N ARG A 190 -5.62 -0.10 16.86
CA ARG A 190 -6.52 0.84 16.17
C ARG A 190 -7.19 0.20 14.96
N LEU A 191 -6.42 -0.45 14.08
CA LEU A 191 -6.97 -1.12 12.90
C LEU A 191 -7.94 -2.25 13.27
N THR A 192 -7.64 -3.02 14.32
CA THR A 192 -8.51 -4.09 14.81
C THR A 192 -9.83 -3.54 15.35
N SER A 193 -9.81 -2.34 15.93
CA SER A 193 -11.00 -1.64 16.43
C SER A 193 -11.76 -0.86 15.35
N GLY A 194 -11.39 -1.00 14.07
CA GLY A 194 -12.02 -0.31 12.94
C GLY A 194 -11.51 1.12 12.68
N GLY A 195 -10.44 1.54 13.37
CA GLY A 195 -9.78 2.81 13.11
C GLY A 195 -9.02 2.83 11.78
N ILE A 196 -8.78 4.03 11.28
CA ILE A 196 -8.01 4.30 10.07
C ILE A 196 -6.81 5.16 10.44
N VAL A 197 -5.65 4.79 9.93
CA VAL A 197 -4.38 5.33 10.41
C VAL A 197 -3.49 5.74 9.25
N TRP A 198 -2.93 6.95 9.32
CA TRP A 198 -1.75 7.31 8.55
C TRP A 198 -0.50 7.15 9.44
N TRP A 199 0.27 6.12 9.15
CA TRP A 199 1.50 5.78 9.86
C TRP A 199 2.74 6.08 9.00
N ASP A 200 3.16 7.35 9.01
CA ASP A 200 4.39 7.86 8.36
C ASP A 200 4.67 7.19 6.98
N ARG A 201 5.92 6.80 6.69
CA ARG A 201 6.31 6.09 5.48
C ARG A 201 5.65 4.73 5.28
N TRP A 202 5.09 4.10 6.31
CA TRP A 202 4.39 2.82 6.15
C TRP A 202 3.02 2.97 5.50
N SER A 203 2.48 4.18 5.43
CA SER A 203 1.31 4.50 4.58
C SER A 203 1.70 4.96 3.17
N LEU A 204 2.99 5.13 2.91
CA LEU A 204 3.51 5.44 1.58
C LEU A 204 3.74 4.17 0.74
N PRO A 205 3.79 4.30 -0.60
CA PRO A 205 4.12 3.20 -1.49
C PRO A 205 5.35 2.41 -1.03
N ARG A 206 5.31 1.08 -1.18
CA ARG A 206 6.36 0.14 -0.77
C ARG A 206 7.78 0.58 -1.16
N ARG A 207 7.95 1.15 -2.35
CA ARG A 207 9.25 1.65 -2.81
C ARG A 207 9.87 2.73 -1.91
N LEU A 208 9.03 3.61 -1.37
CA LEU A 208 9.42 4.70 -0.49
C LEU A 208 9.71 4.19 0.92
N ALA A 209 8.85 3.27 1.40
CA ALA A 209 8.93 2.75 2.76
C ALA A 209 10.04 1.71 2.95
N GLU A 210 10.23 0.82 1.97
CA GLU A 210 11.03 -0.41 2.10
C GLU A 210 12.26 -0.42 1.21
N ARG A 211 12.18 0.12 -0.01
CA ARG A 211 13.26 0.02 -1.01
C ARG A 211 14.21 1.20 -1.04
N ARG A 212 13.89 2.28 -0.32
CA ARG A 212 14.67 3.53 -0.28
C ARG A 212 15.07 4.01 -1.67
N GLU A 213 14.16 3.91 -2.64
CA GLU A 213 14.36 4.56 -3.95
C GLU A 213 14.62 6.05 -3.70
N GLU A 214 15.63 6.62 -4.35
CA GLU A 214 16.04 8.02 -4.11
C GLU A 214 14.85 8.97 -4.34
N VAL A 215 14.50 9.71 -3.28
CA VAL A 215 13.45 10.74 -3.30
C VAL A 215 13.96 11.97 -2.59
N SER A 216 13.41 13.13 -2.97
CA SER A 216 13.73 14.40 -2.31
C SER A 216 13.20 14.38 -0.88
N THR A 217 14.06 14.74 0.08
CA THR A 217 13.69 14.92 1.49
C THR A 217 12.56 15.94 1.63
N GLU A 218 12.62 17.03 0.86
CA GLU A 218 11.62 18.09 0.85
C GLU A 218 10.24 17.56 0.39
N ALA A 219 10.22 16.66 -0.59
CA ALA A 219 8.97 16.04 -1.05
C ALA A 219 8.37 15.08 -0.01
N LEU A 220 9.22 14.34 0.69
CA LEU A 220 8.81 13.46 1.80
C LEU A 220 8.25 14.30 2.96
N ASP A 221 8.98 15.32 3.39
CA ASP A 221 8.59 16.23 4.48
C ASP A 221 7.29 16.97 4.15
N GLY A 222 7.16 17.48 2.91
CA GLY A 222 5.93 18.10 2.43
C GLY A 222 4.74 17.14 2.45
N ARG A 223 4.94 15.87 2.10
CA ARG A 223 3.88 14.85 2.17
C ARG A 223 3.50 14.51 3.60
N ILE A 224 4.47 14.36 4.50
CA ILE A 224 4.23 14.11 5.92
C ILE A 224 3.44 15.29 6.52
N THR A 225 3.89 16.52 6.27
CA THR A 225 3.22 17.75 6.72
C THR A 225 1.78 17.81 6.24
N SER A 226 1.55 17.54 4.95
CA SER A 226 0.18 17.49 4.39
C SER A 226 -0.67 16.43 5.09
N ALA A 227 -0.10 15.25 5.35
CA ALA A 227 -0.82 14.18 6.03
C ALA A 227 -1.15 14.52 7.50
N ILE A 228 -0.30 15.28 8.19
CA ILE A 228 -0.59 15.79 9.53
C ILE A 228 -1.74 16.79 9.48
N GLN A 229 -1.73 17.72 8.53
CA GLN A 229 -2.76 18.75 8.37
C GLN A 229 -4.14 18.16 8.03
N ASP A 230 -4.16 17.11 7.21
CA ASP A 230 -5.38 16.39 6.80
C ASP A 230 -5.89 15.40 7.88
N ALA A 231 -5.11 15.14 8.93
CA ALA A 231 -5.45 14.16 9.95
C ALA A 231 -6.55 14.67 10.88
N LYS A 232 -7.43 13.76 11.31
CA LYS A 232 -8.43 14.08 12.34
C LYS A 232 -7.78 14.37 13.69
N ARG A 233 -6.73 13.63 14.00
CA ARG A 233 -5.93 13.74 15.23
C ARG A 233 -4.51 13.27 14.96
N VAL A 234 -3.57 13.82 15.72
CA VAL A 234 -2.19 13.35 15.78
C VAL A 234 -1.99 12.59 17.08
N GLN A 235 -1.55 11.33 16.99
CA GLN A 235 -1.17 10.51 18.13
C GLN A 235 0.35 10.42 18.20
N GLY A 236 0.93 11.02 19.25
CA GLY A 236 2.32 10.79 19.63
C GLY A 236 2.49 9.44 20.31
N ILE A 237 3.47 8.65 19.87
CA ILE A 237 3.88 7.40 20.50
C ILE A 237 5.17 7.66 21.28
N TRP A 238 5.04 7.67 22.60
CA TRP A 238 6.16 7.93 23.49
C TRP A 238 7.15 6.74 23.50
N SER A 239 8.43 7.06 23.45
CA SER A 239 9.55 6.13 23.54
C SER A 239 10.63 6.74 24.44
N PRO A 240 11.57 5.95 25.01
CA PRO A 240 12.54 6.45 26.00
C PRO A 240 13.39 7.64 25.53
N ARG A 241 13.58 7.82 24.21
CA ARG A 241 14.28 8.98 23.65
C ARG A 241 13.34 9.98 22.97
N TYR A 242 12.04 9.94 23.21
CA TYR A 242 11.09 10.85 22.55
C TYR A 242 11.41 12.34 22.85
N GLU A 243 11.98 12.62 24.04
CA GLU A 243 12.31 13.97 24.55
C GLU A 243 13.78 14.40 24.32
N ASP A 244 14.56 13.64 23.55
CA ASP A 244 15.98 13.94 23.33
C ASP A 244 16.14 15.20 22.44
N VAL A 245 16.90 16.19 22.91
CA VAL A 245 16.95 17.61 22.50
C VAL A 245 17.36 17.86 21.02
N LYS A 246 17.65 16.81 20.25
CA LYS A 246 17.96 16.86 18.80
C LYS A 246 16.86 16.24 17.92
N SER A 247 15.66 15.97 18.44
CA SER A 247 14.59 15.30 17.72
C SER A 247 13.71 16.25 16.91
N TYR A 248 13.20 15.77 15.77
CA TYR A 248 12.19 16.43 14.93
C TYR A 248 10.91 16.75 15.74
N SER A 249 10.67 16.03 16.83
CA SER A 249 9.53 16.16 17.74
C SER A 249 9.45 17.51 18.46
N MET A 250 10.57 18.23 18.60
CA MET A 250 10.61 19.59 19.15
C MET A 250 10.44 20.69 18.09
N LEU A 251 10.50 20.34 16.79
CA LEU A 251 10.22 21.27 15.68
C LEU A 251 8.72 21.28 15.31
N GLU A 252 7.90 20.40 15.90
CA GLU A 252 6.45 20.30 15.69
C GLU A 252 5.61 21.12 16.71
N LEU A 253 6.25 22.01 17.50
CA LEU A 253 5.58 22.98 18.41
C LEU A 253 5.59 24.40 17.82
#